data_AF-A0A6P0KKB2-F1
#
_entry.id   AF-A0A6P0KKB2-F1
#
_cell.length_a   1.000
_cell.length_b   1.000
_cell.length_c   1.000
_cell.angle_alpha   90.00
_cell.angle_beta   90.00
_cell.angle_gamma   90.00
#
_symmetry.space_group_name_H-M   'P 1'
#
loop_
_entity.id
_entity.type
_entity.pdbx_description
1 polymer ?
#
loop_
_entity_poly.entity_id
_entity_poly.type
_entity_poly.pdbx_seq_one_letter_code
_entity_poly.pdbx_strand_id
1 'polypeptide(L)'
;MPKKPSNDHLNHLIHCQRALDRLAQIARSQSTREHAYPHPITEREEILIYLYSYCRLSMTPQEFYRKWQVNQEDIGNICCRSSYAVNSWLAQGPRYKTPSSDSLHHLALMDFLLENFEAIPKELLNQLCSKVKRS
;
A
#
# COMPACT_ATOMS: atom_id res chain seq x y z
N MET A 1 1.44 18.53 24.15
CA MET A 1 -0.02 18.31 24.34
C MET A 1 -0.58 17.72 23.05
N PRO A 2 -1.30 16.59 23.07
CA PRO A 2 -1.92 16.07 21.85
C PRO A 2 -3.00 17.05 21.41
N LYS A 3 -2.92 17.54 20.17
CA LYS A 3 -3.96 18.40 19.60
C LYS A 3 -5.24 17.59 19.47
N LYS A 4 -6.33 18.08 20.06
CA LYS A 4 -7.66 17.50 19.88
C LYS A 4 -7.95 17.44 18.37
N PRO A 5 -8.31 16.28 17.81
CA PRO A 5 -8.54 16.17 16.38
C PRO A 5 -9.67 17.13 15.95
N SER A 6 -9.48 17.80 14.81
CA SER A 6 -10.50 18.66 14.20
C SER A 6 -11.79 17.86 13.98
N ASN A 7 -12.94 18.54 14.06
CA ASN A 7 -14.25 17.95 13.79
C ASN A 7 -14.29 17.25 12.41
N ASP A 8 -13.60 17.81 11.42
CA ASP A 8 -13.51 17.25 10.07
C ASP A 8 -12.76 15.91 10.03
N HIS A 9 -11.73 15.75 10.86
CA HIS A 9 -10.98 14.50 10.96
C HIS A 9 -11.82 13.41 11.62
N LEU A 10 -12.58 13.76 12.66
CA LEU A 10 -13.47 12.81 13.32
C LEU A 10 -14.60 12.36 12.39
N ASN A 11 -15.23 13.30 11.67
CA ASN A 11 -16.26 12.99 10.68
C ASN A 11 -15.70 12.07 9.60
N HIS A 12 -14.51 12.36 9.07
CA HIS A 12 -13.83 11.53 8.09
C HIS A 12 -13.59 10.10 8.59
N LEU A 13 -13.08 9.92 9.81
CA LEU A 13 -12.87 8.60 10.41
C LEU A 13 -14.19 7.81 10.51
N ILE A 14 -15.28 8.47 10.92
CA ILE A 14 -16.61 7.87 10.97
C ILE A 14 -17.06 7.41 9.59
N HIS A 15 -16.82 8.22 8.54
CA HIS A 15 -17.15 7.85 7.16
C HIS A 15 -16.34 6.64 6.67
N CYS A 16 -15.03 6.60 6.92
CA CYS A 16 -14.19 5.44 6.58
C CYS A 16 -14.66 4.17 7.31
N GLN A 17 -14.99 4.26 8.61
CA GLN A 17 -15.45 3.09 9.35
C GLN A 17 -16.77 2.55 8.80
N ARG A 18 -17.74 3.43 8.52
CA ARG A 18 -19.02 3.03 7.91
C ARG A 18 -18.82 2.38 6.54
N ALA A 19 -17.90 2.92 5.73
CA ALA A 19 -17.54 2.35 4.44
C ALA A 19 -16.91 0.96 4.57
N LEU A 20 -16.02 0.74 5.55
CA LEU A 20 -15.46 -0.58 5.86
C LEU A 20 -16.54 -1.59 6.27
N ASP A 21 -17.45 -1.18 7.17
CA ASP A 21 -18.54 -2.05 7.63
C ASP A 21 -19.47 -2.45 6.46
N ARG A 22 -19.78 -1.48 5.58
CA ARG A 22 -20.57 -1.73 4.37
C ARG A 22 -19.85 -2.67 3.41
N LEU A 23 -18.55 -2.47 3.19
CA LEU A 23 -17.74 -3.35 2.35
C LEU A 23 -17.75 -4.79 2.87
N ALA A 24 -17.57 -4.98 4.17
CA ALA A 24 -17.60 -6.30 4.81
C ALA A 24 -18.97 -6.98 4.69
N GLN A 25 -20.07 -6.22 4.68
CA GLN A 25 -21.40 -6.75 4.43
C GLN A 25 -21.57 -7.24 2.99
N ILE A 26 -21.15 -6.43 2.00
CA ILE A 26 -21.33 -6.73 0.57
C ILE A 26 -20.36 -7.84 0.10
N ALA A 27 -19.14 -7.90 0.65
CA ALA A 27 -18.12 -8.86 0.25
C ALA A 27 -18.49 -10.33 0.52
N ARG A 28 -19.50 -10.60 1.36
CA ARG A 28 -20.02 -11.95 1.62
C ARG A 28 -20.83 -12.53 0.46
N SER A 29 -21.24 -11.69 -0.48
CA SER A 29 -21.97 -12.09 -1.68
C SER A 29 -20.98 -12.45 -2.79
N GLN A 30 -20.90 -13.72 -3.19
CA GLN A 30 -20.05 -14.13 -4.32
C GLN A 30 -20.52 -13.44 -5.61
N SER A 31 -19.58 -12.77 -6.30
CA SER A 31 -19.83 -12.12 -7.58
C SER A 31 -19.31 -13.02 -8.71
N THR A 32 -20.21 -13.62 -9.47
CA THR A 32 -19.91 -14.24 -10.77
C THR A 32 -19.81 -13.12 -11.79
N ARG A 33 -18.61 -12.57 -11.99
CA ARG A 33 -18.40 -11.53 -13.01
C ARG A 33 -18.33 -12.16 -14.39
N GLU A 34 -19.17 -11.68 -15.29
CA GLU A 34 -19.00 -11.89 -16.71
C GLU A 34 -17.84 -10.99 -17.22
N HIS A 35 -17.03 -11.52 -18.15
CA HIS A 35 -15.90 -10.81 -18.74
C HIS A 35 -16.38 -9.77 -19.78
N ALA A 36 -16.98 -8.69 -19.32
CA ALA A 36 -17.39 -7.55 -20.14
C ALA A 36 -16.35 -6.41 -20.06
N TYR A 37 -15.98 -5.83 -21.21
CA TYR A 37 -15.11 -4.65 -21.27
C TYR A 37 -15.89 -3.47 -21.91
N PRO A 38 -15.93 -2.28 -21.27
CA PRO A 38 -15.40 -1.98 -19.93
C PRO A 38 -16.19 -2.69 -18.81
N HIS A 39 -15.49 -3.02 -17.72
CA HIS A 39 -16.14 -3.61 -16.54
C HIS A 39 -16.92 -2.51 -15.80
N PRO A 40 -18.24 -2.67 -15.55
CA PRO A 40 -18.98 -1.71 -14.76
C PRO A 40 -18.50 -1.72 -13.30
N ILE A 41 -18.31 -0.53 -12.73
CA ILE A 41 -17.98 -0.35 -11.31
C ILE A 41 -19.26 -0.58 -10.49
N THR A 42 -19.19 -1.53 -9.56
CA THR A 42 -20.25 -1.87 -8.61
C THR A 42 -20.11 -1.07 -7.31
N GLU A 43 -21.16 -1.01 -6.48
CA GLU A 43 -21.12 -0.38 -5.15
C GLU A 43 -19.92 -0.85 -4.32
N ARG A 44 -19.60 -2.15 -4.39
CA ARG A 44 -18.43 -2.74 -3.72
C ARG A 44 -17.11 -2.05 -4.13
N GLU A 45 -16.95 -1.78 -5.42
CA GLU A 45 -15.74 -1.16 -5.98
C GLU A 45 -15.70 0.33 -5.72
N GLU A 46 -16.85 1.03 -5.78
CA GLU A 46 -16.92 2.45 -5.41
C GLU A 46 -16.49 2.65 -3.96
N ILE A 47 -16.97 1.80 -3.04
CA ILE A 47 -16.57 1.84 -1.63
C ILE A 47 -15.07 1.57 -1.47
N LEU A 48 -14.53 0.57 -2.18
CA LEU A 48 -13.10 0.28 -2.13
C LEU A 48 -12.25 1.45 -2.67
N ILE A 49 -12.64 2.04 -3.80
CA ILE A 49 -11.98 3.22 -4.39
C ILE A 49 -12.03 4.39 -3.41
N TYR A 50 -13.19 4.65 -2.80
CA TYR A 50 -13.36 5.67 -1.78
C TYR A 50 -12.38 5.46 -0.62
N LEU A 51 -12.38 4.28 0.00
CA LEU A 51 -11.47 3.95 1.10
C LEU A 51 -10.00 4.09 0.69
N TYR A 52 -9.63 3.59 -0.48
CA TYR A 52 -8.27 3.65 -1.00
C TYR A 52 -7.81 5.10 -1.23
N SER A 53 -8.68 5.98 -1.73
CA SER A 53 -8.33 7.38 -2.00
C SER A 53 -7.93 8.18 -0.76
N TYR A 54 -8.33 7.73 0.44
CA TYR A 54 -7.92 8.32 1.72
C TYR A 54 -6.80 7.55 2.42
N CYS A 55 -6.38 6.42 1.86
CA CYS A 55 -5.36 5.58 2.46
C CYS A 55 -3.97 6.22 2.27
N ARG A 56 -3.43 6.81 3.34
CA ARG A 56 -2.08 7.39 3.35
C ARG A 56 -1.05 6.34 3.78
N LEU A 57 -0.85 5.34 2.93
CA LEU A 57 0.22 4.35 3.12
C LEU A 57 1.58 5.04 2.92
N SER A 58 2.40 5.03 3.97
CA SER A 58 3.73 5.61 3.97
C SER A 58 4.59 4.91 5.00
N MET A 59 5.78 4.49 4.60
CA MET A 59 6.78 3.91 5.48
C MET A 59 8.17 4.39 5.05
N THR A 60 8.98 4.83 6.02
CA THR A 60 10.33 5.30 5.71
C THR A 60 11.28 4.16 5.41
N PRO A 61 12.35 4.39 4.61
CA PRO A 61 13.40 3.41 4.40
C PRO A 61 14.01 2.89 5.70
N GLN A 62 14.18 3.75 6.71
CA GLN A 62 14.70 3.39 8.03
C GLN A 62 13.77 2.43 8.77
N GLU A 63 12.46 2.70 8.77
CA GLU A 63 11.48 1.81 9.39
C GLU A 63 11.46 0.46 8.69
N PHE A 64 11.45 0.45 7.35
CA PHE A 64 11.43 -0.78 6.56
C PHE A 64 12.70 -1.60 6.77
N TYR A 65 13.86 -0.96 6.68
CA TYR A 65 15.17 -1.59 6.91
C TYR A 65 15.32 -2.14 8.33
N ARG A 66 14.72 -1.49 9.34
CA ARG A 66 14.75 -1.98 10.73
C ARG A 66 13.81 -3.17 10.94
N LYS A 67 12.67 -3.19 10.25
CA LYS A 67 11.63 -4.21 10.41
C LYS A 67 11.98 -5.49 9.65
N TRP A 68 12.53 -5.37 8.44
CA TRP A 68 12.82 -6.49 7.55
C TRP A 68 14.32 -6.66 7.39
N GLN A 69 14.80 -7.91 7.34
CA GLN A 69 16.21 -8.24 7.12
C GLN A 69 16.59 -8.07 5.64
N VAL A 70 16.56 -6.83 5.15
CA VAL A 70 16.83 -6.46 3.75
C VAL A 70 18.09 -5.62 3.63
N ASN A 71 18.66 -5.57 2.43
CA ASN A 71 19.77 -4.68 2.10
C ASN A 71 19.29 -3.46 1.28
N GLN A 72 20.22 -2.56 0.91
CA GLN A 72 19.89 -1.35 0.15
C GLN A 72 19.46 -1.63 -1.29
N GLU A 73 19.92 -2.74 -1.87
CA GLU A 73 19.53 -3.19 -3.21
C GLU A 73 18.07 -3.65 -3.22
N ASP A 74 17.64 -4.41 -2.21
CA ASP A 74 16.24 -4.82 -2.04
C ASP A 74 15.31 -3.61 -1.97
N ILE A 75 15.65 -2.62 -1.15
CA ILE A 75 14.90 -1.35 -1.04
C ILE A 75 14.92 -0.59 -2.39
N GLY A 76 16.04 -0.61 -3.09
CA GLY A 76 16.17 -0.02 -4.43
C GLY A 76 15.23 -0.67 -5.44
N ASN A 77 15.16 -2.00 -5.43
CA ASN A 77 14.29 -2.79 -6.30
C ASN A 77 12.81 -2.53 -5.99
N ILE A 78 12.43 -2.50 -4.71
CA ILE A 78 11.05 -2.20 -4.28
C ILE A 78 10.61 -0.81 -4.75
N CYS A 79 11.48 0.18 -4.62
CA CYS A 79 11.17 1.58 -4.93
C CYS A 79 11.47 1.99 -6.38
N CYS A 80 11.99 1.08 -7.22
CA CYS A 80 12.53 1.40 -8.55
C CYS A 80 13.56 2.55 -8.50
N ARG A 81 14.57 2.44 -7.63
CA ARG A 81 15.64 3.43 -7.42
C ARG A 81 17.00 2.76 -7.35
N SER A 82 18.05 3.55 -7.60
CA SER A 82 19.43 3.08 -7.44
C SER A 82 19.79 2.91 -5.97
N SER A 83 20.71 1.99 -5.68
CA SER A 83 21.30 1.82 -4.35
C SER A 83 21.96 3.12 -3.84
N TYR A 84 22.49 3.95 -4.73
CA TYR A 84 22.99 5.29 -4.38
C TYR A 84 21.89 6.19 -3.80
N ALA A 85 20.70 6.21 -4.41
CA ALA A 85 19.57 6.97 -3.88
C ALA A 85 19.15 6.45 -2.50
N VAL A 86 19.07 5.12 -2.34
CA VAL A 86 18.75 4.50 -1.04
C VAL A 86 19.77 4.83 0.03
N ASN A 87 21.07 4.81 -0.31
CA ASN A 87 22.13 5.22 0.61
C ASN A 87 21.97 6.66 1.08
N SER A 88 21.55 7.57 0.18
CA SER A 88 21.26 8.95 0.57
C SER A 88 20.05 9.07 1.50
N TRP A 89 19.11 8.15 1.45
CA TRP A 89 17.96 8.13 2.36
C TRP A 89 18.32 7.60 3.74
N LEU A 90 19.20 6.59 3.81
CA LEU A 90 19.66 5.98 5.06
C LEU A 90 20.82 6.75 5.71
N ALA A 91 21.40 7.72 5.00
CA ALA A 91 22.47 8.57 5.52
C ALA A 91 21.99 9.49 6.65
N GLN A 92 22.94 10.01 7.42
CA GLN A 92 22.72 11.02 8.45
C GLN A 92 23.28 12.38 8.00
N GLY A 93 22.72 13.45 8.56
CA GLY A 93 23.23 14.81 8.38
C GLY A 93 23.14 15.31 6.92
N PRO A 94 24.15 16.06 6.42
CA PRO A 94 24.06 16.75 5.12
C PRO A 94 23.88 15.85 3.90
N ARG A 95 24.19 14.56 4.02
CA ARG A 95 24.02 13.57 2.94
C ARG A 95 22.60 13.00 2.88
N TYR A 96 21.81 13.21 3.93
CA TYR A 96 20.42 12.77 3.96
C TYR A 96 19.60 13.45 2.86
N LYS A 97 18.82 12.65 2.14
CA LYS A 97 17.81 13.12 1.19
C LYS A 97 16.47 12.49 1.54
N THR A 98 15.42 13.31 1.51
CA THR A 98 14.06 12.82 1.75
C THR A 98 13.60 11.96 0.56
N PRO A 99 13.10 10.74 0.79
CA PRO A 99 12.48 9.93 -0.26
C PRO A 99 11.24 10.60 -0.86
N SER A 100 10.89 10.27 -2.10
CA SER A 100 9.62 10.71 -2.69
C SER A 100 8.43 10.02 -2.03
N SER A 101 7.24 10.63 -2.10
CA SER A 101 5.99 10.02 -1.62
C SER A 101 5.77 8.63 -2.17
N ASP A 102 6.05 8.43 -3.47
CA ASP A 102 5.87 7.13 -4.13
C ASP A 102 6.81 6.07 -3.56
N SER A 103 8.04 6.46 -3.18
CA SER A 103 8.99 5.52 -2.56
C SER A 103 8.48 5.08 -1.18
N LEU A 104 7.97 6.03 -0.39
CA LEU A 104 7.37 5.72 0.92
C LEU A 104 6.12 4.83 0.77
N HIS A 105 5.33 5.07 -0.28
CA HIS A 105 4.15 4.28 -0.59
C HIS A 105 4.52 2.84 -1.01
N HIS A 106 5.52 2.68 -1.87
CA HIS A 106 6.01 1.35 -2.28
C HIS A 106 6.54 0.54 -1.10
N LEU A 107 7.26 1.17 -0.17
CA LEU A 107 7.72 0.49 1.04
C LEU A 107 6.55 0.07 1.94
N ALA A 108 5.57 0.94 2.14
CA ALA A 108 4.38 0.60 2.92
C ALA A 108 3.54 -0.51 2.28
N LEU A 109 3.43 -0.51 0.95
CA LEU A 109 2.73 -1.56 0.22
C LEU A 109 3.46 -2.90 0.34
N MET A 110 4.79 -2.89 0.16
CA MET A 110 5.60 -4.10 0.32
C MET A 110 5.55 -4.62 1.76
N ASP A 111 5.58 -3.73 2.75
CA ASP A 111 5.43 -4.07 4.17
C ASP A 111 4.10 -4.80 4.42
N PHE A 112 3.00 -4.25 3.90
CA PHE A 112 1.68 -4.89 3.99
C PHE A 112 1.66 -6.28 3.32
N LEU A 113 2.26 -6.42 2.14
CA LEU A 113 2.33 -7.71 1.44
C LEU A 113 3.15 -8.73 2.22
N LEU A 114 4.28 -8.34 2.81
CA LEU A 114 5.14 -9.22 3.60
C LEU A 114 4.46 -9.65 4.90
N GLU A 115 3.78 -8.74 5.61
CA GLU A 115 3.06 -9.10 6.84
C GLU A 115 1.90 -10.05 6.59
N ASN A 116 1.26 -9.97 5.42
CA ASN A 116 0.08 -10.75 5.09
C ASN A 116 0.37 -11.89 4.10
N PHE A 117 1.65 -12.21 3.86
CA PHE A 117 2.06 -13.12 2.79
C PHE A 117 1.32 -14.47 2.82
N GLU A 118 1.21 -15.07 4.01
CA GLU A 118 0.53 -16.36 4.22
C GLU A 118 -0.98 -16.31 3.95
N ALA A 119 -1.59 -15.13 3.99
CA ALA A 119 -3.00 -14.94 3.71
C ALA A 119 -3.29 -14.68 2.22
N ILE A 120 -2.27 -14.47 1.38
CA ILE A 120 -2.45 -14.20 -0.05
C ILE A 120 -2.54 -15.54 -0.80
N PRO A 121 -3.67 -15.84 -1.46
CA PRO A 121 -3.80 -17.03 -2.29
C PRO A 121 -2.71 -17.09 -3.38
N LYS A 122 -2.14 -18.28 -3.59
CA LYS A 122 -1.07 -18.51 -4.56
C LYS A 122 -1.44 -18.06 -5.98
N GLU A 123 -2.70 -18.21 -6.36
CA GLU A 123 -3.23 -17.79 -7.65
C GLU A 123 -3.15 -16.28 -7.83
N LEU A 124 -3.39 -15.51 -6.76
CA LEU A 124 -3.25 -14.05 -6.78
C LEU A 124 -1.79 -13.62 -6.81
N LEU A 125 -0.90 -14.30 -6.08
CA LEU A 125 0.54 -14.07 -6.19
C LEU A 125 1.04 -14.35 -7.61
N ASN A 126 0.59 -15.45 -8.22
CA ASN A 126 0.90 -15.75 -9.61
C ASN A 126 0.42 -14.64 -10.54
N GLN A 127 -0.80 -14.11 -10.36
CA GLN A 127 -1.28 -12.98 -11.17
C GLN A 127 -0.43 -11.72 -10.97
N LEU A 128 -0.09 -11.39 -9.73
CA LEU A 128 0.75 -10.23 -9.38
C LEU A 128 2.16 -10.34 -9.99
N CYS A 129 2.75 -11.54 -9.98
CA CYS A 129 4.14 -11.80 -10.40
C CYS A 129 4.29 -12.38 -11.82
N SER A 130 3.20 -12.75 -12.50
CA SER A 130 3.23 -13.42 -13.82
C SER A 130 3.80 -12.56 -14.95
N LYS A 131 3.88 -11.25 -14.77
CA LYS A 131 4.48 -10.32 -15.73
C LYS A 131 5.99 -10.14 -15.56
N VAL A 132 6.65 -10.92 -14.69
CA VAL A 132 8.12 -10.97 -14.65
C VAL A 132 8.60 -11.50 -16.00
N LYS A 133 8.92 -10.58 -16.93
CA LYS A 133 9.73 -10.90 -18.10
C LYS A 133 11.05 -11.43 -17.54
N ARG A 134 11.29 -12.74 -17.72
CA ARG A 134 12.64 -13.29 -17.63
C ARG A 134 13.46 -12.57 -18.68
N SER A 135 14.27 -11.60 -18.26
CA SER A 135 15.37 -11.04 -19.06
C SER A 135 16.51 -12.02 -19.11
#